data_AF-A0A7K2Y6E1-F1
#
_entry.id   AF-A0A7K2Y6E1-F1
#
_cell.length_a   1.000
_cell.length_b   1.000
_cell.length_c   1.000
_cell.angle_alpha   90.00
_cell.angle_beta   90.00
_cell.angle_gamma   90.00
#
_symmetry.space_group_name_H-M   'P 1'
#
loop_
_entity.id
_entity.type
_entity.pdbx_description
1 polymer ?
#
loop_
_entity_poly.entity_id
_entity_poly.type
_entity_poly.pdbx_seq_one_letter_code
_entity_poly.pdbx_strand_id
1 'polypeptide(L)' 'MDGSITDAAEADAALESLKVGLGCPHISDYIFRDFDPALSAERVVDRALAYERFAL' A
#
# COMPACT_ATOMS: atom_id res chain seq x y z
N MET A 1 10.74 15.13 6.51
CA MET A 1 9.57 14.51 7.16
C MET A 1 10.04 13.13 7.59
N ASP A 2 10.35 12.95 8.87
CA ASP A 2 10.66 11.65 9.44
C ASP A 2 9.35 10.87 9.60
N GLY A 3 9.11 9.93 8.69
CA GLY A 3 7.89 9.11 8.63
C GLY A 3 7.94 7.92 9.56
N SER A 4 8.30 8.12 10.83
CA SER A 4 8.21 7.03 11.82
C SER A 4 6.76 6.92 12.28
N ILE A 5 6.06 5.91 11.79
CA ILE A 5 4.75 5.50 12.32
C ILE A 5 4.97 5.11 13.79
N THR A 6 4.32 5.81 14.71
CA THR A 6 4.54 5.65 16.15
C THR A 6 3.55 4.71 16.83
N ASP A 7 2.43 4.38 16.17
CA ASP A 7 1.41 3.49 16.70
C ASP A 7 0.72 2.68 15.59
N ALA A 8 0.16 1.52 15.93
CA ALA A 8 -0.60 0.69 15.01
C ALA A 8 -1.82 1.45 14.43
N ALA A 9 -2.48 2.30 15.23
CA ALA A 9 -3.59 3.12 14.76
C ALA A 9 -3.16 4.15 13.70
N GLU A 10 -1.94 4.68 13.80
CA GLU A 10 -1.36 5.58 12.79
C GLU A 10 -1.02 4.80 11.52
N ALA A 11 -0.55 3.56 11.66
CA ALA A 11 -0.32 2.65 10.53
C ALA A 11 -1.62 2.34 9.77
N ASP A 12 -2.69 2.01 10.50
CA ASP A 12 -4.01 1.75 9.91
C ASP A 12 -4.57 2.99 9.20
N ALA A 13 -4.44 4.18 9.78
CA ALA A 13 -4.89 5.42 9.13
C ALA A 13 -4.11 5.73 7.83
N ALA A 14 -2.80 5.48 7.82
CA ALA A 14 -1.97 5.61 6.62
C ALA A 14 -2.37 4.56 5.56
N LEU A 15 -2.63 3.32 5.97
CA LEU A 15 -3.08 2.24 5.10
C LEU A 15 -4.44 2.53 4.46
N GLU A 16 -5.41 3.04 5.23
CA GLU A 16 -6.72 3.43 4.71
C GLU A 16 -6.62 4.60 3.72
N SER A 17 -5.77 5.58 4.01
CA SER A 17 -5.48 6.68 3.09
C SER A 17 -4.90 6.17 1.77
N LEU A 18 -4.01 5.17 1.82
CA LEU A 18 -3.45 4.52 0.63
C LEU A 18 -4.50 3.72 -0.16
N LYS A 19 -5.37 2.96 0.51
CA LYS A 19 -6.47 2.22 -0.15
C LYS A 19 -7.40 3.15 -0.91
N VAL A 20 -7.78 4.27 -0.31
CA VAL A 20 -8.65 5.29 -0.94
C VAL A 20 -7.91 6.01 -2.07
N GLY A 21 -6.68 6.45 -1.83
CA GLY A 21 -5.89 7.21 -2.80
C GLY A 21 -5.47 6.41 -4.03
N LEU A 22 -5.15 5.13 -3.86
CA LEU A 22 -4.74 4.23 -4.95
C LEU A 22 -5.92 3.46 -5.56
N GLY A 23 -7.08 3.46 -4.91
CA GLY A 23 -8.25 2.68 -5.34
C GLY A 23 -8.04 1.16 -5.29
N CYS A 24 -6.96 0.69 -4.67
CA CYS A 24 -6.58 -0.71 -4.60
C CYS A 24 -6.91 -1.28 -3.20
N PRO A 25 -7.91 -2.17 -3.06
CA PRO A 25 -8.26 -2.77 -1.77
C PRO A 25 -7.19 -3.75 -1.25
N HIS A 26 -6.25 -4.17 -2.11
CA HIS A 26 -5.24 -5.20 -1.80
C HIS A 26 -3.83 -4.63 -1.53
N ILE A 27 -3.68 -3.31 -1.38
CA ILE A 27 -2.39 -2.65 -1.09
C ILE A 27 -1.66 -3.25 0.13
N SER A 28 -2.41 -3.66 1.15
CA SER A 28 -1.85 -4.27 2.37
C SER A 28 -1.19 -5.62 2.09
N ASP A 29 -1.71 -6.39 1.13
CA ASP A 29 -1.12 -7.68 0.72
C ASP A 29 0.22 -7.44 0.03
N TYR A 30 0.34 -6.38 -0.77
CA TYR A 30 1.60 -5.98 -1.40
C TYR A 30 2.66 -5.49 -0.41
N ILE A 31 2.24 -4.94 0.75
CA ILE A 31 3.17 -4.45 1.78
C ILE A 31 3.61 -5.58 2.72
N PHE A 32 2.68 -6.44 3.15
CA PHE A 32 2.93 -7.40 4.22
C PHE A 32 3.13 -8.85 3.76
N ARG A 33 2.64 -9.20 2.57
CA ARG A 33 2.70 -10.57 2.04
C ARG A 33 3.64 -10.70 0.84
N ASP A 34 4.03 -9.59 0.21
CA ASP A 34 4.95 -9.65 -0.91
C ASP A 34 6.39 -9.87 -0.42
N PHE A 35 6.94 -11.04 -0.75
CA PHE A 35 8.30 -11.45 -0.38
C PHE A 35 9.32 -11.11 -1.47
N ASP A 36 9.03 -10.13 -2.33
CA ASP A 36 10.01 -9.66 -3.31
C ASP A 36 11.21 -9.04 -2.57
N PRO A 37 12.44 -9.57 -2.75
CA PRO A 37 13.64 -9.01 -2.11
C PRO A 37 13.98 -7.58 -2.60
N ALA A 38 13.33 -7.11 -3.67
CA ALA A 38 13.42 -5.76 -4.19
C ALA A 38 12.15 -4.94 -3.89
N LEU A 39 11.32 -5.34 -2.92
CA LEU A 39 10.13 -4.58 -2.50
C LEU A 39 10.55 -3.18 -2.01
N SER A 40 10.23 -2.16 -2.80
CA SER A 40 10.35 -0.75 -2.44
C SER A 40 8.96 -0.12 -2.39
N ALA A 41 8.82 0.97 -1.62
CA ALA A 41 7.58 1.72 -1.55
C ALA A 41 7.10 2.16 -2.95
N GLU A 42 8.03 2.56 -3.82
CA GLU A 42 7.75 2.94 -5.21
C GLU A 42 7.14 1.79 -6.00
N ARG A 43 7.69 0.57 -5.90
CA ARG A 43 7.15 -0.61 -6.59
C ARG A 43 5.76 -1.01 -6.09
N VAL A 44 5.52 -0.87 -4.79
CA VAL A 44 4.20 -1.13 -4.19
C VAL A 44 3.17 -0.16 -4.76
N VAL A 45 3.52 1.12 -4.85
CA VAL A 45 2.68 2.16 -5.44
C VAL A 45 2.45 1.90 -6.94
N ASP A 46 3.51 1.63 -7.71
CA ASP A 46 3.40 1.31 -9.14
C ASP A 46 2.49 0.11 -9.38
N ARG A 47 2.62 -0.94 -8.57
CA ARG A 47 1.76 -2.13 -8.67
C ARG A 47 0.31 -1.84 -8.30
N ALA A 48 0.09 -0.99 -7.31
CA ALA A 48 -1.25 -0.57 -6.92
C ALA A 48 -1.89 0.36 -7.95
N LEU A 49 -1.11 1.19 -8.65
CA LEU A 49 -1.57 2.01 -9.77
C LEU A 49 -1.81 1.19 -11.03
N ALA A 50 -0.99 0.17 -11.27
CA ALA A 50 -1.18 -0.81 -12.34
C ALA A 50 -2.33 -1.79 -12.06
N TYR A 51 -2.91 -1.77 -10.85
CA TYR A 51 -4.09 -2.54 -10.53
C TYR A 51 -5.28 -1.95 -11.29
N GLU A 52 -5.47 -2.39 -12.54
CA GLU A 52 -6.74 -2.26 -13.22
C GLU A 52 -7.75 -3.08 -12.44
N ARG A 53 -8.57 -2.37 -11.65
CA ARG A 53 -9.76 -2.92 -11.04
C ARG A 53 -10.62 -3.39 -12.20
N PHE A 54 -10.52 -4.68 -12.56
CA PHE A 54 -11.39 -5.31 -13.55
C PHE A 54 -12.80 -4.86 -13.23
N ALA A 55 -13.33 -3.99 -14.09
CA ALA A 55 -14.68 -3.47 -13.94
C ALA A 55 -15.60 -4.69 -14.06
N LEU A 56 -16.08 -5.17 -12.93
CA LEU A 56 -17.16 -6.13 -12.88
C LEU A 56 -18.48 -5.40 -13.19
#